data_AF-A0A7X7GZ12-F1
#
_entry.id   AF-A0A7X7GZ12-F1
#
_cell.length_a   1.000
_cell.length_b   1.000
_cell.length_c   1.000
_cell.angle_alpha   90.00
_cell.angle_beta   90.00
_cell.angle_gamma   90.00
#
_symmetry.space_group_name_H-M   'P 1'
#
loop_
_entity.id
_entity.type
_entity.pdbx_description
1 polymer ?
#
loop_
_entity_poly.entity_id
_entity_poly.type
_entity_poly.pdbx_seq_one_letter_code
_entity_poly.pdbx_strand_id
1 'polypeptide(L)' 'MKYHVVQVNETVHDVARKYQISVEEIMKLNRHITSPEYIIPGMKLRLPVLTEEVSEELKDNFLDIEKYY' A
#
# COMPACT_ATOMS: atom_id res chain seq x y z
N MET A 1 5.22 -11.24 8.80
CA MET A 1 5.37 -10.36 7.62
C MET A 1 4.52 -10.91 6.50
N LYS A 2 3.77 -10.07 5.78
CA LYS A 2 2.91 -10.50 4.66
C LYS A 2 3.52 -10.00 3.35
N TYR A 3 3.44 -10.83 2.31
CA TYR A 3 3.85 -10.43 0.96
C TYR A 3 2.63 -10.43 0.05
N HIS A 4 2.59 -9.45 -0.84
CA HIS A 4 1.59 -9.35 -1.90
C HIS A 4 2.29 -9.41 -3.25
N VAL A 5 1.76 -10.24 -4.15
CA VAL A 5 2.28 -10.35 -5.52
C VAL A 5 1.44 -9.43 -6.39
N VAL A 6 2.07 -8.40 -6.94
CA VAL A 6 1.42 -7.41 -7.82
C VAL A 6 0.77 -8.13 -9.00
N GLN A 7 -0.50 -7.84 -9.25
CA GLN A 7 -1.25 -8.38 -10.38
C GLN A 7 -1.16 -7.47 -11.60
N VAL A 8 -1.54 -8.01 -12.77
CA VAL A 8 -1.62 -7.23 -14.01
C VAL A 8 -2.65 -6.12 -13.83
N ASN A 9 -2.27 -4.89 -14.20
CA ASN A 9 -3.06 -3.66 -14.01
C ASN A 9 -3.31 -3.26 -12.55
N GLU A 10 -2.54 -3.79 -11.58
CA GLU A 10 -2.60 -3.34 -10.19
C GLU A 10 -1.54 -2.26 -9.93
N THR A 11 -1.92 -1.19 -9.22
CA THR A 11 -1.02 -0.11 -8.81
C THR A 11 -0.69 -0.19 -7.32
N VAL A 12 0.37 0.50 -6.86
CA VAL A 12 0.66 0.58 -5.41
C VAL A 12 -0.51 1.17 -4.64
N HIS A 13 -1.27 2.09 -5.26
CA HIS A 13 -2.48 2.66 -4.68
C HIS A 13 -3.60 1.61 -4.50
N ASP A 14 -3.75 0.69 -5.45
CA ASP A 14 -4.72 -0.41 -5.32
C ASP A 14 -4.36 -1.36 -4.19
N VAL A 15 -3.07 -1.73 -4.09
CA VAL A 15 -2.55 -2.55 -2.99
C VAL A 15 -2.74 -1.82 -1.66
N ALA A 16 -2.39 -0.54 -1.59
CA ALA A 16 -2.59 0.32 -0.42
C ALA A 16 -4.04 0.32 0.04
N ARG A 17 -5.00 0.56 -0.86
CA ARG A 17 -6.44 0.54 -0.55
C ARG A 17 -6.92 -0.83 -0.10
N LYS A 18 -6.51 -1.89 -0.79
CA LYS A 18 -6.90 -3.27 -0.51
C LYS A 18 -6.50 -3.73 0.88
N TYR A 19 -5.34 -3.27 1.34
CA TYR A 19 -4.83 -3.61 2.67
C TYR A 19 -5.02 -2.49 3.69
N GLN A 20 -5.60 -1.35 3.31
CA GLN A 20 -5.76 -0.15 4.15
C GLN A 20 -4.43 0.34 4.74
N ILE A 21 -3.36 0.32 3.94
CA ILE A 21 -1.99 0.67 4.33
C ILE A 21 -1.53 1.82 3.46
N SER A 22 -0.92 2.85 4.03
CA SER A 22 -0.52 4.03 3.25
C SER A 22 0.52 3.65 2.19
N VAL A 23 0.47 4.32 1.02
CA VAL A 23 1.49 4.14 -0.02
C VAL A 23 2.88 4.42 0.54
N GLU A 24 3.01 5.41 1.41
CA GLU A 24 4.26 5.72 2.09
C GLU A 24 4.79 4.57 2.94
N GLU A 25 3.94 3.88 3.71
CA GLU A 25 4.37 2.72 4.50
C GLU A 25 4.81 1.55 3.62
N ILE A 26 4.08 1.30 2.53
CA ILE A 26 4.48 0.30 1.54
C ILE A 26 5.85 0.67 0.96
N MET A 27 6.07 1.93 0.56
CA MET A 27 7.34 2.38 0.02
C MET A 27 8.47 2.35 1.07
N LYS A 28 8.20 2.72 2.33
CA LYS A 28 9.16 2.63 3.45
C LYS A 28 9.63 1.21 3.69
N LEU A 29 8.75 0.22 3.52
CA LEU A 29 9.11 -1.21 3.62
C LEU A 29 9.76 -1.74 2.35
N ASN A 30 9.47 -1.16 1.19
CA ASN A 30 9.98 -1.59 -0.11
C ASN A 30 10.95 -0.55 -0.69
N ARG A 31 11.97 -0.16 0.08
CA ARG A 31 12.98 0.85 -0.32
C ARG A 31 13.75 0.53 -1.61
N HIS A 32 13.65 -0.70 -2.11
CA HIS A 32 14.20 -1.10 -3.40
C HIS A 32 13.36 -0.60 -4.59
N ILE A 33 12.15 -0.11 -4.34
CA ILE A 33 11.25 0.48 -5.33
C ILE A 33 11.48 1.99 -5.30
N THR A 34 12.00 2.53 -6.40
CA THR A 34 12.36 3.95 -6.49
C THR A 34 11.13 4.84 -6.68
N SER A 35 10.06 4.32 -7.26
CA SER A 35 8.81 5.06 -7.41
C SER A 35 7.59 4.12 -7.44
N PRO A 36 6.46 4.53 -6.83
CA PRO A 36 5.24 3.72 -6.75
C PRO A 36 4.58 3.45 -8.11
N GLU A 37 4.95 4.20 -9.15
CA GLU A 37 4.47 3.97 -10.51
C GLU A 37 5.22 2.84 -11.22
N TYR A 38 6.40 2.47 -10.74
CA TYR A 38 7.27 1.46 -11.35
C TYR A 38 7.16 0.09 -10.66
N ILE A 39 5.92 -0.37 -10.42
CA ILE A 39 5.68 -1.75 -10.02
C ILE A 39 5.30 -2.61 -11.22
N ILE A 40 5.81 -3.83 -11.26
CA ILE A 40 5.64 -4.76 -12.37
C ILE A 40 4.80 -5.95 -11.88
N PRO A 41 3.84 -6.45 -12.67
CA PRO A 41 3.12 -7.68 -12.34
C PRO A 41 4.09 -8.84 -12.04
N GLY A 42 3.82 -9.58 -10.96
CA GLY A 42 4.70 -10.63 -10.44
C GLY A 42 5.71 -10.16 -9.39
N MET A 43 5.86 -8.84 -9.18
CA MET A 43 6.70 -8.28 -8.13
C MET A 43 6.12 -8.56 -6.74
N LYS A 44 6.97 -8.89 -5.77
CA LYS A 44 6.57 -9.13 -4.38
C LYS A 44 6.73 -7.86 -3.55
N LEU A 45 5.61 -7.26 -3.15
CA LEU A 45 5.57 -6.15 -2.20
C LEU A 45 5.52 -6.68 -0.78
N ARG A 46 6.41 -6.19 0.08
CA ARG A 46 6.38 -6.42 1.52
C ARG A 46 5.35 -5.50 2.16
N LEU A 47 4.42 -6.08 2.89
CA LEU A 47 3.37 -5.35 3.60
C LEU A 47 3.57 -5.44 5.13
N PRO A 48 3.26 -4.37 5.89
CA PRO A 48 3.17 -4.48 7.33
C PRO A 48 2.02 -5.45 7.69
N VAL A 49 2.20 -6.20 8.77
CA VAL A 49 1.11 -7.04 9.30
C VAL A 49 0.22 -6.11 10.11
N LEU A 50 -0.88 -5.66 9.53
CA LEU A 50 -1.94 -5.02 10.29
C LEU A 50 -2.76 -6.11 10.99
N THR A 51 -2.72 -6.14 12.32
CA THR A 51 -3.78 -6.75 13.11
C THR A 51 -5.01 -5.87 12.99
N GLU A 52 -6.21 -6.47 12.99
CA GLU A 52 -7.49 -5.79 12.71
C GLU A 52 -7.70 -4.52 13.57
N GLU A 53 -7.11 -4.49 14.77
CA GLU A 53 -7.11 -3.37 15.73
C GLU A 53 -6.42 -2.09 15.21
N VAL A 54 -5.40 -2.20 14.35
CA VAL A 54 -4.65 -1.02 13.83
C VAL A 54 -5.34 -0.42 12.58
N SER A 55 -6.27 -1.15 11.97
CA SER A 55 -6.96 -0.71 10.76
C SER A 55 -7.92 0.46 11.00
N GLU A 56 -8.39 0.67 12.23
CA GLU A 56 -9.32 1.76 12.56
C GLU A 56 -8.59 3.11 12.67
N GLU A 57 -7.39 3.13 13.25
CA GLU A 57 -6.60 4.34 13.47
C GLU A 57 -5.99 4.89 12.15
N LEU A 58 -5.72 4.01 11.18
CA LEU A 58 -5.23 4.42 9.85
C LEU A 58 -6.35 4.90 8.93
N LYS A 59 -7.58 4.36 9.03
CA LYS A 59 -8.74 4.80 8.22
C LYS A 59 -9.03 6.29 8.36
N ASP A 60 -8.88 6.84 9.57
CA ASP A 60 -9.13 8.26 9.84
C ASP A 60 -8.13 9.18 9.11
N ASN A 61 -6.91 8.69 8.83
CA ASN A 61 -5.90 9.45 8.08
C ASN A 61 -5.99 9.28 6.55
N PHE A 62 -6.77 8.32 6.06
CA PHE A 62 -6.97 8.08 4.64
C PHE A 62 -8.03 8.99 4.00
N LEU A 63 -8.88 9.64 4.81
CA LEU A 63 -10.02 10.44 4.32
C LEU A 63 -9.64 11.86 3.85
N ASP A 64 -8.41 12.31 4.02
CA ASP A 64 -8.02 13.70 3.70
C ASP A 64 -7.64 13.93 2.22
N ILE A 65 -7.46 12.87 1.42
CA ILE A 65 -6.99 13.02 0.03
C ILE A 65 -8.13 13.24 -0.97
N GLU A 66 -9.38 12.86 -0.63
CA GLU A 66 -10.55 13.15 -1.48
C GLU A 66 -10.98 14.63 -1.46
N LYS A 67 -10.38 15.46 -0.59
CA LYS A 67 -10.72 16.89 -0.50
C LYS A 67 -9.98 17.77 -1.52
N TYR A 68 -9.06 17.19 -2.30
CA TYR A 68 -8.21 17.93 -3.26
C TYR A 68 -8.48 17.60 -4.74
N TYR A 69 -9.64 17.02 -5.06
CA TYR A 69 -10.18 16.92 -6.41
C TYR A 69 -11.59 17.51 -6.49
#